data_AF-A0A1J0VNZ3-F1
#
_entry.id   AF-A0A1J0VNZ3-F1
#
_cell.length_a   1.000
_cell.length_b   1.000
_cell.length_c   1.000
_cell.angle_alpha   90.00
_cell.angle_beta   90.00
_cell.angle_gamma   90.00
#
_symmetry.space_group_name_H-M   'P 1'
#
loop_
_entity.id
_entity.type
_entity.pdbx_description
1 polymer ?
#
loop_
_entity_poly.entity_id
_entity_poly.type
_entity_poly.pdbx_seq_one_letter_code
_entity_poly.pdbx_strand_id
1 'polypeptide(L)'
;MLTVYANQTVVRGDDLAEVIRAAEILGIGLKIENVMVPDEDGGYGAAWIVTREDEVPLYDEWEGRYEDLEDDEEPLAVVGE
;
A
#
# COMPACT_ATOMS: atom_id res chain seq x y z
N MET A 1 -13.80 0.39 16.18
CA MET A 1 -13.63 1.85 16.09
C MET A 1 -12.21 2.09 15.59
N LEU A 2 -12.06 2.67 14.39
CA LEU A 2 -10.75 3.02 13.82
C LEU A 2 -10.39 4.43 14.27
N THR A 3 -9.19 4.63 14.81
CA THR A 3 -8.69 5.97 15.17
C THR A 3 -7.72 6.40 14.08
N VAL A 4 -7.96 7.56 13.47
CA VAL A 4 -7.13 8.14 12.42
C VAL A 4 -6.56 9.45 12.95
N TYR A 5 -5.25 9.65 12.83
CA TYR A 5 -4.59 10.88 13.22
C TYR A 5 -4.63 11.92 12.10
N ALA A 6 -4.38 13.20 12.42
CA ALA A 6 -4.51 14.31 11.46
C ALA A 6 -3.60 14.19 10.22
N ASN A 7 -2.50 13.44 10.32
CA ASN A 7 -1.56 13.16 9.23
C ASN A 7 -1.82 11.81 8.53
N GLN A 8 -2.94 11.16 8.81
CA GLN A 8 -3.31 9.85 8.27
C GLN A 8 -4.59 9.94 7.44
N THR A 9 -4.64 9.12 6.39
CA THR A 9 -5.82 8.93 5.54
C THR A 9 -6.07 7.44 5.32
N VAL A 10 -7.34 7.04 5.29
CA VAL A 10 -7.74 5.70 4.86
C VAL A 10 -7.98 5.72 3.36
N VAL A 11 -7.27 4.86 2.63
CA VAL A 11 -7.32 4.75 1.17
C VAL A 11 -7.88 3.37 0.80
N ARG A 12 -8.77 3.32 -0.19
CA ARG A 12 -9.30 2.06 -0.76
C ARG A 12 -8.38 1.55 -1.87
N GLY A 13 -8.49 0.27 -2.21
CA GLY A 13 -7.50 -0.42 -3.05
C GLY A 13 -7.29 0.18 -4.43
N ASP A 14 -8.37 0.64 -5.06
CA ASP A 14 -8.32 1.24 -6.39
C ASP A 14 -7.56 2.58 -6.41
N ASP A 15 -7.58 3.33 -5.29
CA ASP A 15 -7.00 4.68 -5.19
C ASP A 15 -5.53 4.67 -4.70
N LEU A 16 -5.06 3.55 -4.13
CA LEU A 16 -3.73 3.49 -3.50
C LEU A 16 -2.59 3.79 -4.48
N ALA A 17 -2.68 3.25 -5.69
CA ALA A 17 -1.66 3.45 -6.72
C ALA A 17 -1.52 4.93 -7.12
N GLU A 18 -2.64 5.67 -7.19
CA GLU A 18 -2.62 7.09 -7.50
C GLU A 18 -2.02 7.92 -6.37
N VAL A 19 -2.30 7.55 -5.11
CA VAL A 19 -1.73 8.21 -3.92
C VAL A 19 -0.22 8.02 -3.85
N ILE A 20 0.28 6.80 -4.11
CA ILE A 20 1.73 6.50 -4.14
C ILE A 20 2.40 7.37 -5.21
N ARG A 21 1.89 7.34 -6.45
CA ARG A 21 2.45 8.11 -7.56
C ARG A 21 2.46 9.61 -7.28
N ALA A 22 1.39 10.14 -6.69
CA ALA A 22 1.33 11.56 -6.33
C ALA A 22 2.39 11.92 -5.28
N ALA A 23 2.61 11.06 -4.28
CA ALA A 23 3.63 11.28 -3.27
C ALA A 23 5.06 11.23 -3.85
N GLU A 24 5.33 10.32 -4.79
CA GLU A 24 6.61 10.27 -5.52
C GLU A 24 6.88 11.55 -6.30
N ILE A 25 5.90 12.04 -7.06
CA ILE A 25 6.02 13.30 -7.83
C ILE A 25 6.28 14.49 -6.92
N LEU A 26 5.68 14.50 -5.72
CA LEU A 26 5.82 15.57 -4.73
C LEU A 26 7.04 15.40 -3.82
N GLY A 27 7.77 14.28 -3.91
CA GLY A 27 8.88 13.96 -3.02
C GLY A 27 8.47 13.81 -1.55
N ILE A 28 7.28 13.25 -1.30
CA ILE A 28 6.72 13.05 0.03
C ILE A 28 6.85 11.59 0.43
N GLY A 29 7.30 11.34 1.66
CA GLY A 29 7.32 10.01 2.23
C GLY A 29 5.95 9.53 2.70
N LEU A 30 5.68 8.25 2.50
CA LEU A 30 4.46 7.60 2.96
C LEU A 30 4.78 6.31 3.73
N LYS A 31 4.21 6.16 4.92
CA LYS A 31 4.07 4.86 5.57
C LYS A 31 2.70 4.28 5.23
N ILE A 32 2.68 3.07 4.68
CA ILE A 32 1.46 2.40 4.21
C ILE A 32 1.24 1.14 5.05
N GLU A 33 0.09 1.04 5.70
CA GLU A 33 -0.27 -0.09 6.57
C GLU A 33 -1.58 -0.71 6.12
N ASN A 34 -1.60 -2.03 5.92
CA ASN A 34 -2.84 -2.74 5.59
C ASN A 34 -3.74 -2.84 6.83
N VAL A 35 -5.03 -2.55 6.66
CA VAL A 35 -6.03 -2.66 7.70
C VAL A 35 -7.33 -3.25 7.18
N MET A 36 -8.03 -3.95 8.06
CA MET A 36 -9.38 -4.44 7.80
C MET A 36 -10.39 -3.42 8.34
N VAL A 37 -11.25 -2.91 7.47
CA VAL A 37 -12.28 -1.92 7.82
C VAL A 37 -13.66 -2.56 7.68
N PRO A 38 -14.56 -2.39 8.65
CA PRO A 38 -15.93 -2.89 8.52
C PRO A 38 -16.60 -2.33 7.26
N ASP A 39 -17.29 -3.19 6.51
CA ASP A 39 -18.12 -2.77 5.38
C ASP A 39 -19.58 -2.52 5.80
N GLU A 40 -20.42 -2.11 4.84
CA GLU A 40 -21.84 -1.81 5.08
C GLU A 40 -22.70 -3.08 5.22
N ASP A 41 -22.21 -4.23 4.77
CA ASP A 41 -22.89 -5.53 4.78
C ASP A 41 -22.54 -6.38 6.03
N GLY A 42 -21.74 -5.82 6.95
CA GLY A 42 -21.32 -6.47 8.20
C GLY A 42 -20.08 -7.36 8.07
N GLY A 43 -19.39 -7.30 6.94
CA GLY A 43 -18.09 -7.91 6.69
C GLY A 43 -16.92 -6.95 6.96
N TYR A 44 -15.74 -7.32 6.45
CA TYR A 44 -14.54 -6.51 6.50
C TYR A 44 -13.92 -6.41 5.11
N GLY A 45 -13.67 -5.19 4.65
CA GLY A 45 -12.92 -4.89 3.44
C GLY A 45 -11.46 -4.58 3.73
N ALA A 46 -10.60 -4.85 2.76
CA ALA A 46 -9.21 -4.42 2.79
C ALA A 46 -9.13 -2.91 2.50
N ALA A 47 -8.39 -2.18 3.34
CA ALA A 47 -8.04 -0.80 3.12
C ALA A 47 -6.59 -0.54 3.58
N TRP A 48 -6.10 0.67 3.33
CA TRP A 48 -4.75 1.08 3.71
C TRP A 48 -4.80 2.36 4.53
N ILE A 49 -4.06 2.39 5.64
CA ILE A 49 -3.74 3.64 6.32
C ILE A 49 -2.48 4.19 5.66
N VAL A 50 -2.61 5.37 5.08
CA VAL A 50 -1.50 6.13 4.51
C VAL A 50 -1.16 7.24 5.50
N THR A 51 0.05 7.19 6.03
CA THR A 51 0.61 8.21 6.93
C THR A 51 1.64 9.02 6.17
N ARG A 52 1.49 10.35 6.13
CA ARG A 52 2.53 11.22 5.61
C ARG A 52 3.73 11.24 6.55
N GLU A 53 4.93 11.06 6.00
CA GLU A 53 6.20 11.16 6.69
C GLU A 53 7.10 12.24 6.07
N ASP A 54 8.00 12.79 6.88
CA ASP A 54 8.98 13.81 6.45
C ASP A 54 10.14 13.19 5.64
N GLU A 55 10.41 11.90 5.84
CA GLU A 55 11.44 11.14 5.12
C GLU A 55 10.78 10.28 4.05
N VAL A 56 11.27 10.37 2.79
CA VAL A 56 10.82 9.49 1.70
C VAL A 56 11.34 8.08 2.00
N PRO A 57 10.47 7.06 2.17
CA PRO A 57 10.94 5.69 2.30
C PRO A 57 11.77 5.35 1.06
N LEU A 58 13.02 4.93 1.27
CA LEU A 58 13.86 4.44 0.19
C LEU A 58 13.32 3.08 -0.24
N TYR A 59 12.52 3.06 -1.31
CA TYR A 59 12.03 1.83 -1.91
C TYR A 59 13.13 1.03 -2.64
N ASP A 60 14.36 1.54 -2.73
CA ASP A 60 15.52 0.84 -3.29
C ASP A 60 15.90 -0.43 -2.50
N GLU A 61 15.47 -0.57 -1.24
CA GLU A 61 15.73 -1.76 -0.42
C GLU A 61 14.49 -2.67 -0.26
N TRP A 62 13.40 -2.38 -0.96
CA TRP A 62 12.16 -3.16 -0.83
C TRP A 62 12.15 -4.36 -1.78
N GLU A 63 12.26 -5.57 -1.22
CA GLU A 63 12.26 -6.86 -1.95
C GLU A 63 10.99 -7.13 -2.81
N GLY A 64 10.02 -6.22 -2.87
CA GLY A 64 8.78 -6.33 -3.66
C GLY A 64 8.60 -5.28 -4.75
N ARG A 65 9.66 -4.53 -5.12
CA ARG A 65 9.59 -3.50 -6.16
C ARG A 65 9.33 -4.12 -7.54
N TYR A 66 8.35 -3.58 -8.26
CA TYR A 66 7.93 -4.04 -9.59
C TYR A 66 9.02 -3.84 -10.68
N GLU A 67 10.08 -3.09 -10.39
CA GLU A 67 11.18 -2.79 -11.32
C GLU A 67 12.26 -3.88 -11.37
N ASP A 68 12.20 -4.92 -10.53
CA ASP A 68 13.09 -6.10 -10.58
C ASP A 68 12.44 -7.32 -11.28
N LEU A 69 11.33 -7.12 -11.99
CA LEU A 69 10.74 -8.14 -12.88
C LEU A 69 11.24 -7.98 -14.33
N GLU A 70 12.49 -7.55 -14.51
CA GLU A 70 13.17 -7.70 -15.79
C GLU A 70 13.59 -9.17 -15.98
N ASP A 71 12.70 -9.93 -16.64
CA ASP A 71 13.00 -11.07 -17.53
C ASP A 71 13.36 -12.46 -16.94
N ASP A 72 12.81 -12.88 -15.78
CA ASP A 72 12.80 -14.31 -15.41
C ASP A 72 11.37 -14.83 -15.21
N GLU A 73 10.83 -15.37 -16.30
CA GLU A 73 9.57 -16.11 -16.38
C GLU A 73 9.71 -17.47 -15.65
N GLU A 74 9.61 -17.47 -14.32
CA GLU A 74 9.40 -18.71 -13.56
C GLU A 74 7.92 -18.85 -13.14
N PRO A 75 7.21 -19.93 -13.58
CA PRO A 75 5.79 -20.09 -13.32
C PRO A 75 5.53 -20.38 -11.83
N LEU A 76 4.75 -19.49 -11.20
CA LEU A 76 4.23 -19.64 -9.85
C LEU A 76 3.57 -21.02 -9.66
N ALA A 77 4.22 -21.87 -8.86
CA ALA A 77 3.67 -23.17 -8.48
C ALA A 77 2.42 -22.99 -7.61
N VAL A 78 1.32 -23.60 -8.05
CA VAL A 78 0.07 -23.77 -7.31
C VAL A 78 0.37 -24.51 -6.00
N VAL A 79 0.14 -23.85 -4.85
CA VAL A 79 0.10 -24.54 -3.55
C VAL A 79 -1.34 -24.93 -3.26
N GLY A 80 -1.62 -26.22 -3.38
CA GLY A 80 -2.80 -26.86 -2.83
C GLY A 80 -2.38 -27.88 -1.77
N GLU A 81 -3.08 -27.87 -0.64
CA GLU A 81 -3.32 -29.01 0.25
C GLU A 81 -4.80 -29.03 0.65
#